data_AF-A0A8J2W650-F1
#
_entry.id   AF-A0A8J2W650-F1
#
_cell.length_a   1.000
_cell.length_b   1.000
_cell.length_c   1.000
_cell.angle_alpha   90.00
_cell.angle_beta   90.00
_cell.angle_gamma   90.00
#
_symmetry.space_group_name_H-M   'P 1'
#
loop_
_entity.id
_entity.type
_entity.pdbx_description
1 polymer ?
#
loop_
_entity_poly.entity_id
_entity_poly.type
_entity_poly.pdbx_seq_one_letter_code
_entity_poly.pdbx_strand_id
1 'polypeptide(L)'
;MTRSQVKMGMHCSRAYIEMPLIDITPHPEYSKFGVGNSLALIKLLRPVKSNYMVPICLPSLTEREKKRRNKFVFMVDYLSSVPRDFDSEKMAKKSLKMYTHKECRRHRMRSKLGSEGVTHVLCSSGCGIRPGAPIVSHAAEGTFQLIGIAAGGAPCSRRSMRRRLNKEPPLYIDVYPYVTWIINFISAHVLPRPYPEHFMLVEGGTSIGIHQQYLRTRRKQKEGWKARTYVSGDYCYKSLKKQRATAFFYSEKFEVNADPPAKLSIFMQVSAGVECTIVCARLLLPNRLVTPFIDGVGGYNITISFSTFWFPYTFYFSLGLNGKNTTERDFRNWISERKPGYW
;
A
#
# COMPACT_ATOMS: atom_id res chain seq x y z
N MET A 1 3.65 25.92 27.18
CA MET A 1 4.14 26.32 28.51
C MET A 1 5.36 27.20 28.36
N THR A 2 5.45 28.25 29.17
CA THR A 2 6.66 29.05 29.32
C THR A 2 7.65 28.33 30.24
N ARG A 3 8.95 28.66 30.15
CA ARG A 3 10.01 28.06 31.00
C ARG A 3 9.75 28.24 32.50
N SER A 4 9.04 29.30 32.91
CA SER A 4 8.66 29.57 34.29
C SER A 4 7.63 28.56 34.83
N GLN A 5 6.66 28.15 34.02
CA GLN A 5 5.62 27.18 34.39
C GLN A 5 6.19 25.77 34.64
N VAL A 6 7.22 25.38 33.89
CA VAL A 6 7.92 24.10 34.09
C VAL A 6 8.71 24.09 35.40
N LYS A 7 9.33 25.22 35.77
CA LYS A 7 10.07 25.36 37.04
C LYS A 7 9.16 25.32 38.28
N MET A 8 7.88 25.70 38.14
CA MET A 8 6.87 25.61 39.21
C MET A 8 6.24 24.22 39.34
N GLY A 9 6.77 23.20 38.65
CA GLY A 9 6.26 21.83 38.74
C GLY A 9 4.89 21.61 38.08
N MET A 10 4.39 22.57 37.29
CA MET A 10 3.16 22.37 36.54
C MET A 10 3.41 21.35 35.42
N HIS A 11 2.60 20.30 35.39
CA HIS A 11 2.61 19.32 34.31
C HIS A 11 1.56 19.69 33.26
N CYS A 12 1.92 19.62 31.98
CA CYS A 12 0.91 19.70 30.91
C CYS A 12 -0.08 18.54 31.08
N SER A 13 -1.38 18.83 30.99
CA SER A 13 -2.38 17.79 30.79
C SER A 13 -2.05 17.00 29.52
N ARG A 14 -2.34 15.70 29.54
CA ARG A 14 -2.12 14.85 28.36
C ARG A 14 -3.06 15.28 27.26
N ALA A 15 -2.50 15.59 26.10
CA ALA A 15 -3.30 15.82 24.90
C ALA A 15 -3.58 14.46 24.23
N TYR A 16 -4.83 14.05 24.21
CA TYR A 16 -5.32 12.96 23.37
C TYR A 16 -6.44 13.49 22.46
N ILE A 17 -6.63 12.84 21.33
CA ILE A 17 -7.69 13.17 20.38
C ILE A 17 -8.58 11.94 20.28
N GLU A 18 -9.83 12.09 20.71
CA GLU A 18 -10.87 11.10 20.46
C GLU A 18 -11.44 11.35 19.06
N MET A 19 -11.40 10.33 18.21
CA MET A 19 -11.87 10.43 16.85
C MET A 19 -12.86 9.31 16.53
N PRO A 20 -14.09 9.65 16.08
CA PRO A 20 -15.03 8.63 15.64
C PRO A 20 -14.50 7.91 14.39
N LEU A 21 -14.92 6.65 14.27
CA LEU A 21 -14.59 5.77 13.16
C LEU A 21 -15.76 5.69 12.16
N ILE A 22 -15.43 5.55 10.88
CA ILE A 22 -16.40 5.33 9.79
C ILE A 22 -16.60 3.83 9.58
N ASP A 23 -15.49 3.10 9.50
CA ASP A 23 -15.49 1.72 9.04
C ASP A 23 -14.36 0.94 9.71
N ILE A 24 -14.62 -0.33 10.00
CA ILE A 24 -13.65 -1.29 10.50
C ILE A 24 -13.67 -2.46 9.54
N THR A 25 -12.58 -2.64 8.79
CA THR A 25 -12.51 -3.70 7.79
C THR A 25 -11.47 -4.75 8.20
N PRO A 26 -11.91 -5.93 8.68
CA PRO A 26 -11.00 -7.04 8.95
C PRO A 26 -10.43 -7.60 7.64
N HIS A 27 -9.30 -8.31 7.74
CA HIS A 27 -8.77 -9.06 6.61
C HIS A 27 -9.81 -10.09 6.12
N PRO A 28 -10.03 -10.28 4.80
CA PRO A 28 -11.07 -11.19 4.28
C PRO A 28 -10.91 -12.64 4.75
N GLU A 29 -9.66 -13.09 4.87
CA GLU A 29 -9.32 -14.44 5.36
C GLU A 29 -9.16 -14.50 6.88
N TYR A 30 -9.67 -13.51 7.62
CA TYR A 30 -9.66 -13.55 9.08
C TYR A 30 -10.58 -14.67 9.57
N SER A 31 -10.03 -15.52 10.44
CA SER A 31 -10.79 -16.55 11.15
C SER A 31 -10.92 -16.18 12.62
N LYS A 32 -12.13 -16.33 13.18
CA LYS A 32 -12.36 -16.21 14.62
C LYS A 32 -11.60 -17.27 15.43
N PHE A 33 -11.27 -18.40 14.80
CA PHE A 33 -10.51 -19.47 15.41
C PHE A 33 -9.06 -19.41 14.95
N GLY A 34 -8.17 -19.10 15.88
CA GLY A 34 -6.72 -18.99 15.65
C GLY A 34 -6.20 -17.56 15.63
N VAL A 35 -4.96 -17.40 15.18
CA VAL A 35 -4.25 -16.11 15.13
C VAL A 35 -3.96 -15.67 13.69
N GLY A 36 -4.19 -16.54 12.72
CA GLY A 36 -3.96 -16.26 11.30
C GLY A 36 -4.79 -15.08 10.81
N ASN A 37 -4.16 -14.20 10.03
CA ASN A 37 -4.81 -13.04 9.39
C ASN A 37 -5.54 -12.10 10.38
N SER A 38 -5.14 -12.09 11.66
CA SER A 38 -5.78 -11.29 12.73
C SER A 38 -5.36 -9.81 12.68
N LEU A 39 -5.73 -9.13 11.61
CA LEU A 39 -5.47 -7.71 11.39
C LEU A 39 -6.69 -7.04 10.72
N ALA A 40 -6.85 -5.75 10.96
CA ALA A 40 -7.93 -4.94 10.41
C ALA A 40 -7.44 -3.53 10.10
N LEU A 41 -8.14 -2.85 9.19
CA LEU A 41 -7.96 -1.44 8.92
C LEU A 41 -9.12 -0.66 9.51
N ILE A 42 -8.81 0.47 10.13
CA ILE A 42 -9.79 1.36 10.73
C ILE A 42 -9.77 2.67 9.96
N LYS A 43 -10.92 3.06 9.39
CA LYS A 43 -11.09 4.35 8.71
C LYS A 43 -11.64 5.36 9.70
N LEU A 44 -10.89 6.43 9.93
CA LEU A 44 -11.32 7.54 10.78
C LEU A 44 -12.34 8.44 10.04
N LEU A 45 -13.20 9.13 10.80
CA LEU A 45 -14.20 10.07 10.25
C LEU A 45 -13.58 11.20 9.44
N ARG A 46 -12.44 11.72 9.90
CA ARG A 46 -11.74 12.83 9.26
C ARG A 46 -10.23 12.58 9.26
N PRO A 47 -9.50 13.10 8.26
CA PRO A 47 -8.04 13.01 8.27
C PRO A 47 -7.48 13.81 9.47
N VAL A 48 -6.59 13.18 10.23
CA VAL A 48 -5.89 13.84 11.34
C VAL A 48 -4.72 14.66 10.79
N LYS A 49 -4.71 15.97 11.05
CA LYS A 49 -3.56 16.84 10.81
C LYS A 49 -3.00 17.28 12.16
N SER A 50 -1.86 16.72 12.56
CA SER A 50 -1.23 17.05 13.85
C SER A 50 0.29 16.92 13.74
N ASN A 51 1.01 17.82 14.40
CA ASN A 51 2.47 17.75 14.52
C ASN A 51 2.93 16.66 15.50
N TYR A 52 2.00 16.12 16.32
CA TYR A 52 2.27 15.07 17.31
C TYR A 52 1.83 13.69 16.85
N MET A 53 1.09 13.59 15.74
CA MET A 53 0.59 12.31 15.20
C MET A 53 1.10 12.14 13.78
N VAL A 54 2.10 11.28 13.63
CA VAL A 54 2.78 11.03 12.35
C VAL A 54 2.54 9.58 11.94
N PRO A 55 2.23 9.28 10.67
CA PRO A 55 2.06 7.91 10.23
C PRO A 55 3.38 7.13 10.33
N ILE A 56 3.28 5.84 10.64
CA ILE A 56 4.43 4.93 10.65
C ILE A 56 4.65 4.32 9.26
N CYS A 57 5.90 4.02 8.92
CA CYS A 57 6.23 3.37 7.66
C CYS A 57 5.85 1.89 7.66
N LEU A 58 5.33 1.40 6.54
CA LEU A 58 5.17 -0.04 6.29
C LEU A 58 6.53 -0.68 5.92
N PRO A 59 6.73 -1.97 6.21
CA PRO A 59 8.01 -2.64 6.01
C PRO A 59 8.29 -2.92 4.53
N SER A 60 9.55 -2.74 4.11
CA SER A 60 10.01 -3.05 2.75
C SER A 60 10.71 -4.41 2.64
N LEU A 61 10.77 -4.97 1.43
CA LEU A 61 11.48 -6.21 1.12
C LEU A 61 12.95 -6.19 1.58
N THR A 62 13.65 -5.10 1.28
CA THR A 62 15.07 -4.90 1.55
C THR A 62 15.38 -4.89 3.06
N GLU A 63 14.50 -4.28 3.85
CA GLU A 63 14.63 -4.24 5.30
C GLU A 63 14.34 -5.60 5.95
N ARG A 64 13.39 -6.37 5.41
CA ARG A 64 13.10 -7.73 5.90
C ARG A 64 14.29 -8.66 5.74
N GLU A 65 14.96 -8.61 4.60
CA GLU A 65 16.14 -9.44 4.32
C GLU A 65 17.31 -9.10 5.26
N LYS A 66 17.53 -7.81 5.52
CA LYS A 66 18.55 -7.35 6.48
C LYS A 66 18.18 -7.70 7.93
N LYS A 67 16.92 -7.57 8.32
CA LYS A 67 16.43 -7.81 9.69
C LYS A 67 16.25 -9.28 10.08
N ARG A 68 16.42 -10.24 9.15
CA ARG A 68 16.68 -11.65 9.56
C ARG A 68 17.88 -11.77 10.51
N ARG A 69 18.81 -10.80 10.49
CA ARG A 69 20.00 -10.75 11.35
C ARG A 69 19.78 -9.96 12.66
N ASN A 70 18.97 -8.91 12.64
CA ASN A 70 18.73 -8.03 13.80
C ASN A 70 17.50 -8.46 14.62
N LYS A 71 17.76 -8.98 15.82
CA LYS A 71 16.75 -9.57 16.71
C LYS A 71 16.08 -8.56 17.66
N PHE A 72 16.39 -7.26 17.62
CA PHE A 72 15.82 -6.29 18.56
C PHE A 72 14.76 -5.40 17.92
N VAL A 73 13.61 -5.29 18.59
CA VAL A 73 12.47 -4.46 18.20
C VAL A 73 11.99 -3.64 19.39
N PHE A 74 11.32 -2.53 19.12
CA PHE A 74 10.73 -1.68 20.14
C PHE A 74 9.22 -1.84 20.12
N MET A 75 8.63 -2.08 21.28
CA MET A 75 7.19 -2.01 21.49
C MET A 75 6.89 -0.67 22.16
N VAL A 76 5.94 0.09 21.61
CA VAL A 76 5.49 1.36 22.18
C VAL A 76 4.00 1.25 22.40
N ASP A 77 3.60 1.07 23.66
CA ASP A 77 2.20 0.94 24.06
C ASP A 77 2.05 1.23 25.57
N TYR A 78 0.82 1.20 26.06
CA TYR A 78 0.49 1.23 27.48
C TYR A 78 1.08 0.01 28.23
N LEU A 79 1.59 0.24 29.45
CA LEU A 79 2.18 -0.85 30.25
C LEU A 79 1.12 -1.85 30.77
N SER A 80 -0.12 -1.40 30.92
CA SER A 80 -1.19 -2.22 31.47
C SER A 80 -1.75 -3.14 30.38
N SER A 81 -1.83 -4.44 30.67
CA SER A 81 -2.52 -5.38 29.77
C SER A 81 -4.04 -5.17 29.77
N VAL A 82 -4.59 -4.55 30.81
CA VAL A 82 -6.02 -4.25 30.95
C VAL A 82 -6.21 -2.75 30.68
N PRO A 83 -7.08 -2.37 29.72
CA PRO A 83 -7.43 -0.98 29.49
C PRO A 83 -8.01 -0.34 30.75
N ARG A 84 -7.47 0.82 31.13
CA ARG A 84 -8.00 1.76 32.13
C ARG A 84 -8.17 3.13 31.47
N ASP A 85 -8.73 4.07 32.22
CA ASP A 85 -8.87 5.45 31.75
C ASP A 85 -7.53 6.04 31.30
N PHE A 86 -7.54 6.72 30.14
CA PHE A 86 -6.35 7.25 29.47
C PHE A 86 -5.51 8.18 30.36
N ASP A 87 -6.15 8.88 31.28
CA ASP A 87 -5.48 9.77 32.23
C ASP A 87 -4.63 9.02 33.27
N SER A 88 -5.01 7.78 33.59
CA SER A 88 -4.30 6.94 34.56
C SER A 88 -3.19 6.09 33.92
N GLU A 89 -3.33 5.72 32.64
CA GLU A 89 -2.40 4.79 31.99
C GLU A 89 -1.10 5.48 31.57
N LYS A 90 0.05 4.82 31.74
CA LYS A 90 1.34 5.31 31.23
C LYS A 90 1.73 4.51 29.99
N MET A 91 2.15 5.21 28.93
CA MET A 91 2.81 4.59 27.78
C MET A 91 4.31 4.43 28.07
N ALA A 92 4.92 3.35 27.59
CA ALA A 92 6.36 3.19 27.62
C ALA A 92 6.89 2.48 26.38
N LYS A 93 8.17 2.76 26.11
CA LYS A 93 8.98 2.01 25.15
C LYS A 93 9.59 0.80 25.84
N LYS A 94 9.40 -0.39 25.26
CA LYS A 94 10.03 -1.63 25.71
C LYS A 94 10.87 -2.24 24.58
N SER A 95 12.13 -2.52 24.87
CA SER A 95 13.02 -3.22 23.92
C SER A 95 12.82 -4.73 24.07
N LEU A 96 12.42 -5.39 22.99
CA LEU A 96 12.11 -6.82 22.95
C LEU A 96 13.02 -7.54 21.96
N LYS A 97 13.21 -8.84 22.19
CA LYS A 97 13.88 -9.71 21.22
C LYS A 97 12.83 -10.38 20.35
N MET A 98 12.88 -10.13 19.05
CA MET A 98 12.01 -10.73 18.04
C MET A 98 12.56 -12.08 17.58
N TYR A 99 11.64 -13.00 17.33
CA TYR A 99 11.87 -14.33 16.79
C TYR A 99 11.03 -14.52 15.54
N THR A 100 11.64 -15.14 14.54
CA THR A 100 11.00 -15.44 13.25
C THR A 100 9.89 -16.46 13.40
N HIS A 101 9.00 -16.53 12.40
CA HIS A 101 7.94 -17.53 12.34
C HIS A 101 8.45 -18.97 12.57
N LYS A 102 9.57 -19.34 11.92
CA LYS A 102 10.19 -20.66 12.07
C LYS A 102 10.66 -20.94 13.49
N GLU A 103 11.27 -19.96 14.15
CA GLU A 103 11.74 -20.09 15.54
C GLU A 103 10.55 -20.21 16.50
N CYS A 104 9.50 -19.40 16.30
CA CYS A 104 8.34 -19.45 17.15
C CYS A 104 7.55 -20.75 17.01
N ARG A 105 7.34 -21.21 15.77
CA ARG A 105 6.69 -22.51 15.50
C ARG A 105 7.45 -23.64 16.18
N ARG A 106 8.79 -23.66 16.06
CA ARG A 106 9.63 -24.66 16.75
C ARG A 106 9.49 -24.59 18.27
N HIS A 107 9.46 -23.39 18.84
CA HIS A 107 9.30 -23.19 20.28
C HIS A 107 7.93 -23.67 20.80
N ARG A 108 6.85 -23.35 20.08
CA ARG A 108 5.48 -23.79 20.42
C ARG A 108 5.29 -25.29 20.28
N MET A 109 5.86 -25.90 19.24
CA MET A 109 5.85 -27.37 19.07
C MET A 109 6.55 -28.06 20.24
N ARG A 110 7.73 -27.57 20.65
CA ARG A 110 8.41 -28.08 21.85
C ARG A 110 7.58 -27.90 23.12
N SER A 111 6.78 -26.84 23.18
CA SER A 111 5.92 -26.51 24.32
C SER A 111 4.54 -27.20 24.30
N LYS A 112 4.27 -28.07 23.30
CA LYS A 112 2.99 -28.79 23.08
C LYS A 112 1.77 -27.86 22.92
N LEU A 113 1.97 -26.67 22.34
CA LEU A 113 0.93 -25.63 22.17
C LEU A 113 0.24 -25.64 20.79
N GLY A 114 0.44 -26.70 19.98
CA GLY A 114 -0.08 -26.81 18.61
C GLY A 114 0.57 -25.85 17.60
N SER A 115 0.32 -26.09 16.29
CA SER A 115 0.77 -25.24 15.17
C SER A 115 -0.38 -24.80 14.23
N GLU A 116 -1.61 -25.24 14.48
CA GLU A 116 -2.74 -24.96 13.59
C GLU A 116 -3.08 -23.46 13.60
N GLY A 117 -3.27 -22.88 12.41
CA GLY A 117 -3.65 -21.47 12.23
C GLY A 117 -2.54 -20.44 12.46
N VAL A 118 -1.26 -20.83 12.49
CA VAL A 118 -0.11 -19.93 12.73
C VAL A 118 0.59 -19.58 11.41
N THR A 119 -0.10 -19.02 10.42
CA THR A 119 0.55 -18.48 9.21
C THR A 119 0.94 -17.03 9.45
N HIS A 120 2.13 -16.62 8.98
CA HIS A 120 2.61 -15.22 9.08
C HIS A 120 2.68 -14.63 10.49
N VAL A 121 3.05 -15.43 11.50
CA VAL A 121 3.17 -14.98 12.90
C VAL A 121 4.63 -14.85 13.32
N LEU A 122 4.95 -13.77 14.04
CA LEU A 122 6.20 -13.51 14.75
C LEU A 122 5.98 -13.64 16.25
N CYS A 123 7.07 -13.83 17.00
CA CYS A 123 6.99 -13.91 18.47
C CYS A 123 8.09 -13.08 19.11
N SER A 124 7.88 -12.64 20.34
CA SER A 124 8.88 -11.84 21.07
C SER A 124 9.19 -12.40 22.45
N SER A 125 10.30 -11.95 23.03
CA SER A 125 10.54 -12.09 24.47
C SER A 125 9.59 -11.19 25.27
N GLY A 126 9.30 -11.56 26.51
CA GLY A 126 8.39 -10.79 27.36
C GLY A 126 6.99 -11.37 27.47
N CYS A 127 6.09 -10.57 28.04
CA CYS A 127 4.74 -10.94 28.46
C CYS A 127 3.94 -9.66 28.73
N GLY A 128 2.62 -9.80 28.89
CA GLY A 128 1.68 -8.72 29.20
C GLY A 128 1.56 -7.71 28.06
N ILE A 129 1.32 -8.19 26.84
CA ILE A 129 1.28 -7.37 25.63
C ILE A 129 -0.16 -7.27 25.17
N ARG A 130 -0.66 -6.05 25.03
CA ARG A 130 -2.04 -5.77 24.64
C ARG A 130 -2.26 -6.14 23.16
N PRO A 131 -3.41 -6.72 22.79
CA PRO A 131 -3.77 -6.89 21.40
C PRO A 131 -3.78 -5.54 20.67
N GLY A 132 -3.30 -5.50 19.43
CA GLY A 132 -3.16 -4.27 18.64
C GLY A 132 -1.86 -3.51 18.88
N ALA A 133 -1.06 -3.85 19.90
CA ALA A 133 0.19 -3.15 20.20
C ALA A 133 1.20 -3.26 19.05
N PRO A 134 1.81 -2.15 18.58
CA PRO A 134 2.77 -2.19 17.50
C PRO A 134 4.16 -2.62 17.99
N ILE A 135 4.83 -3.45 17.19
CA ILE A 135 6.28 -3.62 17.28
C ILE A 135 6.94 -2.96 16.08
N VAL A 136 7.90 -2.09 16.39
CA VAL A 136 8.56 -1.24 15.42
C VAL A 136 10.06 -1.52 15.42
N SER A 137 10.68 -1.27 14.28
CA SER A 137 12.12 -1.42 14.14
C SER A 137 12.69 -0.30 13.30
N HIS A 138 13.89 0.15 13.67
CA HIS A 138 14.61 1.19 12.96
C HIS A 138 15.12 0.66 11.61
N ALA A 139 14.84 1.35 10.53
CA ALA A 139 15.37 1.05 9.19
C ALA A 139 16.78 1.63 9.02
N ALA A 140 17.54 1.13 8.05
CA ALA A 140 18.86 1.65 7.74
C ALA A 140 18.85 3.13 7.29
N GLU A 141 17.73 3.56 6.71
CA GLU A 141 17.50 4.93 6.21
C GLU A 141 17.10 5.92 7.32
N GLY A 142 17.02 5.48 8.59
CA GLY A 142 16.66 6.33 9.73
C GLY A 142 15.17 6.39 10.08
N THR A 143 14.31 5.70 9.31
CA THR A 143 12.86 5.68 9.54
C THR A 143 12.43 4.52 10.45
N PHE A 144 11.32 4.68 11.18
CA PHE A 144 10.72 3.58 11.94
C PHE A 144 9.67 2.85 11.12
N GLN A 145 9.78 1.53 11.08
CA GLN A 145 8.87 0.66 10.33
C GLN A 145 8.06 -0.24 11.27
N LEU A 146 6.78 -0.41 10.95
CA LEU A 146 5.89 -1.34 11.62
C LEU A 146 6.20 -2.77 11.16
N ILE A 147 6.75 -3.57 12.07
CA ILE A 147 7.12 -4.96 11.75
C ILE A 147 5.96 -5.91 12.03
N GLY A 148 5.21 -5.65 13.09
CA GLY A 148 4.13 -6.52 13.50
C GLY A 148 3.14 -5.86 14.45
N ILE A 149 1.98 -6.48 14.55
CA ILE A 149 0.88 -6.07 15.42
C ILE A 149 0.59 -7.20 16.38
N ALA A 150 0.54 -6.93 17.68
CA ALA A 150 0.30 -7.96 18.69
C ALA A 150 -1.10 -8.56 18.52
N ALA A 151 -1.18 -9.89 18.42
CA ALA A 151 -2.42 -10.61 18.67
C ALA A 151 -2.74 -10.66 20.18
N GLY A 152 -1.70 -10.53 21.01
CA GLY A 152 -1.79 -10.50 22.47
C GLY A 152 -0.72 -11.39 23.10
N GLY A 153 -0.62 -11.32 24.43
CA GLY A 153 0.25 -12.20 25.19
C GLY A 153 -0.19 -12.33 26.64
N ALA A 154 0.02 -13.51 27.22
CA ALA A 154 -0.30 -13.79 28.61
C ALA A 154 0.39 -12.80 29.56
N PRO A 155 -0.26 -12.44 30.69
CA PRO A 155 0.33 -11.54 31.68
C PRO A 155 1.60 -12.13 32.29
N CYS A 156 2.48 -11.25 32.76
CA CYS A 156 3.72 -11.66 33.42
C CYS A 156 3.44 -12.12 34.85
N SER A 157 3.48 -13.43 35.11
CA SER A 157 3.41 -13.94 36.50
C SER A 157 4.71 -13.74 37.28
N ARG A 158 5.87 -13.78 36.60
CA ARG A 158 7.20 -13.62 37.22
C ARG A 158 8.03 -12.56 36.51
N ARG A 159 8.88 -11.84 37.25
CA ARG A 159 9.78 -10.81 36.68
C ARG A 159 10.72 -11.37 35.60
N SER A 160 11.19 -12.60 35.76
CA SER A 160 12.08 -13.27 34.79
C SER A 160 11.43 -13.48 33.41
N MET A 161 10.10 -13.56 33.34
CA MET A 161 9.36 -13.69 32.08
C MET A 161 9.48 -12.45 31.19
N ARG A 162 9.87 -11.29 31.73
CA ARG A 162 9.94 -10.04 30.98
C ARG A 162 11.10 -9.99 29.97
N ARG A 163 12.14 -10.81 30.15
CA ARG A 163 13.37 -10.77 29.34
C ARG A 163 13.62 -12.03 28.50
N ARG A 164 12.91 -13.13 28.78
CA ARG A 164 13.09 -14.42 28.10
C ARG A 164 11.94 -14.73 27.14
N LEU A 165 12.18 -15.70 26.26
CA LEU A 165 11.12 -16.32 25.48
C LEU A 165 10.36 -17.28 26.42
N ASN A 166 9.08 -17.01 26.65
CA ASN A 166 8.25 -17.79 27.57
C ASN A 166 7.60 -18.98 26.86
N LYS A 167 7.12 -19.98 27.64
CA LYS A 167 6.40 -21.16 27.12
C LYS A 167 5.29 -20.75 26.14
N GLU A 168 4.48 -19.79 26.56
CA GLU A 168 3.51 -19.06 25.73
C GLU A 168 4.04 -17.66 25.43
N PRO A 169 4.78 -17.48 24.33
CA PRO A 169 5.31 -16.17 23.99
C PRO A 169 4.21 -15.29 23.39
N PRO A 170 4.28 -13.95 23.57
CA PRO A 170 3.41 -13.02 22.86
C PRO A 170 3.54 -13.21 21.35
N LEU A 171 2.38 -13.25 20.69
CA LEU A 171 2.27 -13.46 19.24
C LEU A 171 1.99 -12.14 18.54
N TYR A 172 2.59 -11.98 17.36
CA TYR A 172 2.42 -10.82 16.52
C TYR A 172 2.13 -11.28 15.10
N ILE A 173 1.25 -10.57 14.42
CA ILE A 173 1.04 -10.72 13.00
C ILE A 173 2.21 -10.04 12.28
N ASP A 174 2.92 -10.77 11.42
CA ASP A 174 3.92 -10.22 10.51
C ASP A 174 3.18 -9.31 9.53
N VAL A 175 3.45 -8.00 9.54
CA VAL A 175 2.72 -7.04 8.69
C VAL A 175 3.17 -7.14 7.24
N TYR A 176 4.40 -7.60 6.99
CA TYR A 176 5.00 -7.57 5.67
C TYR A 176 4.18 -8.28 4.57
N PRO A 177 3.68 -9.53 4.76
CA PRO A 177 2.85 -10.21 3.77
C PRO A 177 1.56 -9.46 3.42
N TYR A 178 1.06 -8.64 4.35
CA TYR A 178 -0.18 -7.91 4.18
C TYR A 178 0.02 -6.51 3.62
N VAL A 179 1.26 -6.03 3.41
CA VAL A 179 1.52 -4.68 2.87
C VAL A 179 0.80 -4.47 1.54
N THR A 180 0.78 -5.47 0.66
CA THR A 180 0.05 -5.40 -0.61
C THR A 180 -1.45 -5.28 -0.40
N TRP A 181 -2.03 -6.06 0.52
CA TRP A 181 -3.45 -5.96 0.88
C TRP A 181 -3.77 -4.58 1.49
N ILE A 182 -2.97 -4.10 2.43
CA ILE A 182 -3.13 -2.78 3.08
C ILE A 182 -3.12 -1.68 2.02
N ILE A 183 -2.10 -1.66 1.16
CA ILE A 183 -1.97 -0.65 0.10
C ILE A 183 -3.15 -0.76 -0.86
N ASN A 184 -3.50 -1.96 -1.31
CA ASN A 184 -4.61 -2.15 -2.24
C ASN A 184 -5.93 -1.71 -1.62
N PHE A 185 -6.17 -1.99 -0.34
CA PHE A 185 -7.41 -1.64 0.35
C PHE A 185 -7.53 -0.14 0.59
N ILE A 186 -6.46 0.50 1.10
CA ILE A 186 -6.42 1.95 1.31
C ILE A 186 -6.51 2.66 -0.04
N SER A 187 -5.75 2.20 -1.03
CA SER A 187 -5.79 2.78 -2.36
C SER A 187 -7.15 2.53 -3.02
N ALA A 188 -7.84 1.41 -2.74
CA ALA A 188 -9.23 1.16 -3.16
C ALA A 188 -10.29 1.92 -2.35
N HIS A 189 -9.91 2.64 -1.28
CA HIS A 189 -10.76 3.62 -0.59
C HIS A 189 -10.51 5.05 -1.07
N VAL A 190 -9.30 5.31 -1.56
CA VAL A 190 -8.92 6.57 -2.23
C VAL A 190 -9.33 6.55 -3.72
N LEU A 191 -9.47 5.36 -4.30
CA LEU A 191 -10.09 5.07 -5.59
C LEU A 191 -11.53 4.58 -5.32
N PRO A 192 -12.49 4.75 -6.24
CA PRO A 192 -13.87 4.32 -6.00
C PRO A 192 -13.96 2.80 -5.79
N ARG A 193 -14.82 2.38 -4.82
CA ARG A 193 -15.21 0.99 -4.62
C ARG A 193 -15.81 0.45 -5.94
N PRO A 194 -15.45 -0.76 -6.40
CA PRO A 194 -16.12 -1.38 -7.53
C PRO A 194 -17.63 -1.47 -7.23
N TYR A 195 -18.46 -1.28 -8.26
CA TYR A 195 -19.91 -1.30 -8.13
C TYR A 195 -20.40 -2.59 -7.43
N PRO A 196 -21.46 -2.50 -6.59
CA PRO A 196 -21.87 -3.56 -5.68
C PRO A 196 -22.47 -4.81 -6.36
N GLU A 197 -22.61 -4.83 -7.68
CA GLU A 197 -23.14 -5.99 -8.39
C GLU A 197 -22.04 -6.99 -8.76
N HIS A 198 -21.73 -7.94 -7.87
CA HIS A 198 -21.13 -9.25 -8.21
C HIS A 198 -19.96 -9.27 -9.24
N PHE A 199 -19.11 -8.24 -9.26
CA PHE A 199 -17.99 -8.19 -10.19
C PHE A 199 -16.78 -8.89 -9.57
N MET A 200 -16.43 -10.04 -10.14
CA MET A 200 -15.18 -10.72 -9.83
C MET A 200 -14.00 -9.75 -10.01
N LEU A 201 -13.33 -9.43 -8.90
CA LEU A 201 -11.94 -9.03 -8.95
C LEU A 201 -11.17 -10.25 -9.44
N VAL A 202 -11.00 -10.36 -10.75
CA VAL A 202 -10.09 -11.35 -11.32
C VAL A 202 -8.72 -11.01 -10.73
N GLU A 203 -8.25 -11.87 -9.82
CA GLU A 203 -6.89 -11.81 -9.30
C GLU A 203 -5.96 -11.55 -10.48
N GLY A 204 -5.04 -10.61 -10.30
CA GLY A 204 -4.08 -10.23 -11.33
C GLY A 204 -3.14 -11.38 -11.65
N GLY A 205 -3.65 -12.37 -12.38
CA GLY A 205 -2.86 -13.35 -13.11
C GLY A 205 -1.91 -12.62 -14.04
N THR A 206 -0.74 -13.23 -14.22
CA THR A 206 0.28 -12.86 -15.18
C THR A 206 -0.35 -12.51 -16.52
N SER A 207 -0.21 -11.25 -16.94
CA SER A 207 -0.33 -10.75 -18.32
C SER A 207 -0.93 -11.75 -19.33
N ILE A 208 -2.26 -11.87 -19.37
CA ILE A 208 -2.98 -12.57 -20.45
C ILE A 208 -3.55 -11.49 -21.39
N GLY A 209 -3.20 -11.61 -22.67
CA GLY A 209 -3.70 -10.75 -23.75
C GLY A 209 -2.58 -10.15 -24.60
N ILE A 210 -1.80 -10.98 -25.29
CA ILE A 210 -0.95 -10.51 -26.40
C ILE A 210 -1.66 -10.89 -27.69
N HIS A 211 -2.34 -9.93 -28.32
CA HIS A 211 -2.88 -10.13 -29.66
C HIS A 211 -1.81 -9.74 -30.70
N GLN A 212 -1.33 -10.70 -31.49
CA GLN A 212 -0.37 -10.45 -32.57
C GLN A 212 -1.11 -10.38 -33.90
N GLN A 213 -1.11 -9.19 -34.51
CA GLN A 213 -1.48 -8.99 -35.92
C GLN A 213 -0.47 -8.00 -36.50
N TYR A 214 -0.05 -8.31 -37.73
CA TYR A 214 1.09 -7.76 -38.46
C TYR A 214 0.68 -6.50 -39.25
N LEU A 215 1.54 -5.47 -39.24
CA LEU A 215 2.02 -4.65 -40.38
C LEU A 215 2.72 -3.35 -39.91
N ARG A 216 3.99 -3.17 -40.37
CA ARG A 216 4.83 -1.96 -40.56
C ARG A 216 5.37 -1.09 -39.37
N THR A 217 6.70 -0.92 -39.41
CA THR A 217 7.64 0.12 -38.89
C THR A 217 7.48 0.90 -37.58
N ARG A 218 6.57 0.55 -36.67
CA ARG A 218 6.74 0.81 -35.23
C ARG A 218 6.92 -0.55 -34.54
N ARG A 219 7.97 -0.75 -33.70
CA ARG A 219 8.08 -1.98 -32.91
C ARG A 219 6.79 -2.12 -32.10
N LYS A 220 6.03 -3.22 -32.29
CA LYS A 220 4.72 -3.40 -31.66
C LYS A 220 4.88 -3.27 -30.15
N GLN A 221 4.26 -2.22 -29.59
CA GLN A 221 4.37 -1.93 -28.18
C GLN A 221 3.62 -2.98 -27.38
N LYS A 222 4.17 -3.36 -26.22
CA LYS A 222 3.46 -4.23 -25.29
C LYS A 222 2.31 -3.47 -24.68
N GLU A 223 1.14 -4.07 -24.70
CA GLU A 223 -0.07 -3.55 -24.05
C GLU A 223 -0.71 -4.63 -23.20
N GLY A 224 -1.50 -4.22 -22.21
CA GLY A 224 -2.27 -5.13 -21.39
C GLY A 224 -2.47 -4.67 -19.96
N TRP A 225 -3.21 -5.49 -19.22
CA TRP A 225 -3.59 -5.19 -17.86
C TRP A 225 -2.51 -5.54 -16.84
N LYS A 226 -2.20 -4.58 -15.96
CA LYS A 226 -1.44 -4.77 -14.72
C LYS A 226 -2.33 -4.35 -13.56
N ALA A 227 -2.92 -5.32 -12.86
CA ALA A 227 -3.98 -5.08 -11.89
C ALA A 227 -5.14 -4.25 -12.49
N ARG A 228 -5.42 -3.06 -11.96
CA ARG A 228 -6.49 -2.13 -12.41
C ARG A 228 -5.98 -1.07 -13.42
N THR A 229 -4.73 -1.15 -13.85
CA THR A 229 -4.15 -0.22 -14.81
C THR A 229 -3.92 -0.92 -16.14
N TYR A 230 -4.49 -0.39 -17.21
CA TYR A 230 -4.13 -0.75 -18.56
C TYR A 230 -2.87 0.03 -18.93
N VAL A 231 -1.82 -0.68 -19.32
CA VAL A 231 -0.55 -0.05 -19.68
C VAL A 231 -0.22 -0.33 -21.14
N SER A 232 0.41 0.63 -21.80
CA SER A 232 0.93 0.49 -23.17
C SER A 232 2.32 1.10 -23.26
N GLY A 233 3.26 0.36 -23.83
CA GLY A 233 4.65 0.76 -24.01
C GLY A 233 5.65 -0.17 -23.34
N ASP A 234 6.77 -0.45 -24.02
CA ASP A 234 7.82 -1.35 -23.52
C ASP A 234 8.37 -0.94 -22.16
N TYR A 235 8.50 0.37 -21.90
CA TYR A 235 9.01 0.85 -20.62
C TYR A 235 8.07 0.56 -19.45
N CYS A 236 6.77 0.37 -19.67
CA CYS A 236 5.82 -0.02 -18.62
C CYS A 236 6.08 -1.45 -18.08
N TYR A 237 6.79 -2.28 -18.86
CA TYR A 237 7.12 -3.67 -18.52
C TYR A 237 8.56 -3.87 -18.06
N LYS A 238 9.41 -2.84 -18.14
CA LYS A 238 10.80 -2.89 -17.65
C LYS A 238 10.84 -2.86 -16.11
N SER A 239 11.98 -3.26 -15.54
CA SER A 239 12.22 -3.19 -14.10
C SER A 239 12.16 -1.76 -13.56
N LEU A 240 11.84 -1.59 -12.28
CA LEU A 240 11.75 -0.27 -11.62
C LEU A 240 13.01 0.59 -11.83
N LYS A 241 14.20 -0.02 -11.79
CA LYS A 241 15.47 0.67 -12.07
C LYS A 241 15.50 1.29 -13.47
N LYS A 242 14.98 0.59 -14.49
CA LYS A 242 14.90 1.09 -15.87
C LYS A 242 13.75 2.07 -16.08
N GLN A 243 12.67 1.98 -15.29
CA GLN A 243 11.56 2.93 -15.32
C GLN A 243 11.96 4.31 -14.75
N ARG A 244 12.87 4.36 -13.77
CA ARG A 244 13.42 5.63 -13.24
C ARG A 244 14.15 6.48 -14.29
N ALA A 245 14.57 5.88 -15.40
CA ALA A 245 15.18 6.61 -16.52
C ALA A 245 14.16 7.33 -17.41
N THR A 246 12.86 7.28 -17.07
CA THR A 246 11.78 8.00 -17.77
C THR A 246 11.28 9.11 -16.87
N ALA A 247 10.97 10.28 -17.44
CA ALA A 247 10.37 11.39 -16.73
C ALA A 247 8.84 11.28 -16.80
N PHE A 248 8.18 11.61 -15.71
CA PHE A 248 6.73 11.76 -15.66
C PHE A 248 6.39 13.19 -16.10
N PHE A 249 5.57 13.35 -17.12
CA PHE A 249 5.30 14.68 -17.68
C PHE A 249 3.82 15.05 -17.75
N TYR A 250 2.91 14.07 -17.70
CA TYR A 250 1.47 14.34 -17.75
C TYR A 250 0.70 13.40 -16.82
N SER A 251 -0.24 13.98 -16.08
CA SER A 251 -1.09 13.30 -15.11
C SER A 251 -2.39 14.02 -14.93
N GLU A 252 -3.48 13.36 -15.32
CA GLU A 252 -4.81 13.88 -15.07
C GLU A 252 -5.73 12.82 -14.48
N LYS A 253 -6.62 13.29 -13.63
CA LYS A 253 -7.67 12.51 -12.99
C LYS A 253 -8.99 13.09 -13.43
N PHE A 254 -9.85 12.23 -13.93
CA PHE A 254 -11.14 12.61 -14.47
C PHE A 254 -12.25 12.01 -13.62
N GLU A 255 -13.28 12.81 -13.40
CA GLU A 255 -14.52 12.45 -12.71
C GLU A 255 -15.67 12.90 -13.61
N VAL A 256 -16.51 11.94 -14.00
CA VAL A 256 -17.70 12.19 -14.82
C VAL A 256 -18.91 11.79 -14.02
N ASN A 257 -19.77 12.76 -13.73
CA ASN A 257 -21.00 12.56 -12.99
C ASN A 257 -22.18 12.57 -13.97
N ALA A 258 -23.04 11.55 -13.89
CA ALA A 258 -24.23 11.42 -14.70
C ALA A 258 -25.43 11.07 -13.81
N ASP A 259 -26.53 11.79 -14.01
CA ASP A 259 -27.83 11.51 -13.42
C ASP A 259 -28.88 11.82 -14.49
N PRO A 260 -29.56 10.84 -15.11
CA PRO A 260 -29.62 9.40 -14.79
C PRO A 260 -28.35 8.60 -15.17
N PRO A 261 -28.27 7.28 -14.87
CA PRO A 261 -27.17 6.41 -15.32
C PRO A 261 -26.85 6.59 -16.81
N ALA A 262 -25.58 6.47 -17.19
CA ALA A 262 -25.16 6.73 -18.57
C ALA A 262 -24.03 5.80 -19.04
N LYS A 263 -23.76 5.84 -20.35
CA LYS A 263 -22.54 5.28 -20.96
C LYS A 263 -21.62 6.43 -21.34
N LEU A 264 -20.33 6.24 -21.13
CA LEU A 264 -19.31 7.24 -21.48
C LEU A 264 -18.42 6.69 -22.59
N SER A 265 -18.28 7.45 -23.67
CA SER A 265 -17.28 7.20 -24.71
C SER A 265 -16.26 8.32 -24.68
N ILE A 266 -15.01 7.96 -24.43
CA ILE A 266 -13.92 8.90 -24.31
C ILE A 266 -13.01 8.77 -25.51
N PHE A 267 -12.66 9.92 -26.08
CA PHE A 267 -11.60 10.07 -27.06
C PHE A 267 -10.68 11.20 -26.61
N MET A 268 -9.44 10.86 -26.26
CA MET A 268 -8.43 11.80 -25.84
C MET A 268 -7.26 11.78 -26.82
N GLN A 269 -6.78 12.96 -27.16
CA GLN A 269 -5.51 13.16 -27.85
C GLN A 269 -4.62 14.03 -26.98
N VAL A 270 -3.42 13.54 -26.68
CA VAL A 270 -2.44 14.26 -25.88
C VAL A 270 -1.15 14.37 -26.70
N SER A 271 -0.62 15.58 -26.79
CA SER A 271 0.64 15.89 -27.45
C SER A 271 1.70 16.16 -26.40
N ALA A 272 2.84 15.47 -26.49
CA ALA A 272 4.02 15.75 -25.71
C ALA A 272 4.86 16.84 -26.40
N GLY A 273 5.57 17.63 -25.59
CA GLY A 273 6.43 18.70 -26.09
C GLY A 273 7.54 18.22 -27.03
N VAL A 274 8.15 19.19 -27.75
CA VAL A 274 9.06 18.95 -28.89
C VAL A 274 10.14 17.90 -28.63
N GLU A 275 10.71 17.90 -27.43
CA GLU A 275 11.85 17.07 -27.03
C GLU A 275 11.44 15.80 -26.27
N CYS A 276 10.15 15.48 -26.15
CA CYS A 276 9.66 14.38 -25.33
C CYS A 276 8.97 13.29 -26.18
N THR A 277 9.56 12.09 -26.21
CA THR A 277 8.93 10.89 -26.78
C THR A 277 8.18 10.14 -25.69
N ILE A 278 6.91 9.81 -25.94
CA ILE A 278 6.07 9.06 -25.00
C ILE A 278 6.49 7.59 -25.03
N VAL A 279 6.93 7.04 -23.89
CA VAL A 279 7.48 5.67 -23.82
C VAL A 279 6.66 4.71 -22.97
N CYS A 280 5.77 5.24 -22.12
CA CYS A 280 4.89 4.44 -21.29
C CYS A 280 3.61 5.22 -20.95
N ALA A 281 2.46 4.66 -21.29
CA ALA A 281 1.15 5.17 -20.94
C ALA A 281 0.50 4.25 -19.90
N ARG A 282 -0.14 4.85 -18.89
CA ARG A 282 -0.84 4.15 -17.81
C ARG A 282 -2.24 4.73 -17.69
N LEU A 283 -3.24 3.93 -18.03
CA LEU A 283 -4.65 4.27 -17.87
C LEU A 283 -5.24 3.46 -16.71
N LEU A 284 -5.57 4.13 -15.61
CA LEU A 284 -6.24 3.51 -14.48
C LEU A 284 -7.74 3.53 -14.70
N LEU A 285 -8.37 2.36 -14.65
CA LEU A 285 -9.80 2.17 -14.80
C LEU A 285 -10.37 1.45 -13.57
N PRO A 286 -11.66 1.67 -13.24
CA PRO A 286 -12.26 1.10 -12.03
C PRO A 286 -12.36 -0.44 -12.10
N ASN A 287 -12.53 -1.01 -13.30
CA ASN A 287 -12.56 -2.45 -13.55
C ASN A 287 -11.99 -2.80 -14.93
N ARG A 288 -11.83 -4.11 -15.20
CA ARG A 288 -11.30 -4.63 -16.49
C ARG A 288 -12.37 -4.89 -17.54
N LEU A 289 -13.59 -4.39 -17.35
CA LEU A 289 -14.68 -4.66 -18.29
C LEU A 289 -14.43 -3.96 -19.62
N VAL A 290 -13.72 -2.83 -19.61
CA VAL A 290 -13.45 -2.02 -20.81
C VAL A 290 -12.04 -2.28 -21.29
N THR A 291 -11.83 -2.70 -22.53
CA THR A 291 -10.50 -2.74 -23.16
C THR A 291 -10.21 -1.41 -23.86
N PRO A 292 -9.41 -0.51 -23.28
CA PRO A 292 -9.07 0.75 -23.92
C PRO A 292 -8.13 0.51 -25.10
N PHE A 293 -8.28 1.35 -26.13
CA PHE A 293 -7.36 1.42 -27.25
C PHE A 293 -6.39 2.59 -27.03
N ILE A 294 -5.08 2.29 -27.04
CA ILE A 294 -4.02 3.28 -26.85
C ILE A 294 -3.07 3.19 -28.05
N ASP A 295 -3.06 4.22 -28.89
CA ASP A 295 -2.16 4.31 -30.04
C ASP A 295 -1.28 5.56 -29.96
N GLY A 296 -0.09 5.51 -30.54
CA GLY A 296 0.89 6.61 -30.54
C GLY A 296 2.00 6.52 -29.49
N VAL A 297 2.10 5.41 -28.74
CA VAL A 297 3.26 5.17 -27.86
C VAL A 297 4.52 4.96 -28.72
N GLY A 298 5.60 5.68 -28.37
CA GLY A 298 6.80 5.83 -29.19
C GLY A 298 6.76 7.07 -30.09
N GLY A 299 5.66 7.84 -30.06
CA GLY A 299 5.48 9.10 -30.76
C GLY A 299 5.34 10.30 -29.81
N TYR A 300 5.00 11.47 -30.38
CA TYR A 300 4.76 12.72 -29.63
C TYR A 300 3.27 12.86 -29.33
N ASN A 301 2.42 12.34 -30.22
CA ASN A 301 0.99 12.28 -30.03
C ASN A 301 0.58 10.89 -29.57
N ILE A 302 -0.26 10.85 -28.55
CA ILE A 302 -0.94 9.64 -28.10
C ILE A 302 -2.45 9.84 -28.20
N THR A 303 -3.12 8.83 -28.73
CA THR A 303 -4.58 8.75 -28.83
C THR A 303 -5.06 7.65 -27.90
N ILE A 304 -6.08 7.97 -27.11
CA ILE A 304 -6.65 7.03 -26.14
C ILE A 304 -8.15 7.06 -26.33
N SER A 305 -8.73 5.90 -26.62
CA SER A 305 -10.16 5.75 -26.76
C SER A 305 -10.69 4.56 -25.97
N PHE A 306 -11.82 4.74 -25.32
CA PHE A 306 -12.51 3.65 -24.64
C PHE A 306 -13.98 3.99 -24.41
N SER A 307 -14.79 2.95 -24.28
CA SER A 307 -16.23 3.08 -24.04
C SER A 307 -16.61 2.26 -22.82
N THR A 308 -17.32 2.88 -21.89
CA THR A 308 -17.74 2.24 -20.64
C THR A 308 -19.04 1.45 -20.82
N PHE A 309 -19.24 0.46 -19.95
CA PHE A 309 -20.59 -0.03 -19.67
C PHE A 309 -21.38 1.04 -18.91
N TRP A 310 -22.67 0.79 -18.71
CA TRP A 310 -23.52 1.65 -17.90
C TRP A 310 -22.91 1.85 -16.51
N PHE A 311 -22.79 3.10 -16.09
CA PHE A 311 -22.39 3.46 -14.73
C PHE A 311 -23.54 4.25 -14.07
N PRO A 312 -23.86 3.98 -12.80
CA PRO A 312 -25.04 4.51 -12.14
C PRO A 312 -24.97 5.99 -11.77
N TYR A 313 -23.80 6.52 -11.37
CA TYR A 313 -23.69 7.93 -10.96
C TYR A 313 -22.37 8.58 -11.33
N THR A 314 -21.24 7.95 -10.98
CA THR A 314 -19.92 8.58 -11.12
C THR A 314 -18.90 7.64 -11.75
N PHE A 315 -18.19 8.11 -12.78
CA PHE A 315 -17.15 7.36 -13.46
C PHE A 315 -15.80 8.06 -13.28
N TYR A 316 -14.83 7.35 -12.71
CA TYR A 316 -13.49 7.86 -12.46
C TYR A 316 -12.45 7.11 -13.28
N PHE A 317 -11.53 7.84 -13.89
CA PHE A 317 -10.35 7.26 -14.52
C PHE A 317 -9.16 8.23 -14.41
N SER A 318 -7.94 7.72 -14.57
CA SER A 318 -6.76 8.59 -14.59
C SER A 318 -5.78 8.16 -15.67
N LEU A 319 -5.17 9.16 -16.31
CA LEU A 319 -4.14 8.97 -17.32
C LEU A 319 -2.80 9.47 -16.78
N GLY A 320 -1.78 8.61 -16.82
CA GLY A 320 -0.39 8.97 -16.53
C GLY A 320 0.50 8.64 -17.71
N LEU A 321 1.30 9.61 -18.15
CA LEU A 321 2.24 9.44 -19.25
C LEU A 321 3.68 9.68 -18.78
N ASN A 322 4.56 8.79 -19.24
CA ASN A 322 6.00 8.89 -19.03
C ASN A 322 6.70 9.05 -20.38
N GLY A 323 7.68 9.94 -20.39
CA GLY A 323 8.45 10.29 -21.56
C GLY A 323 9.95 10.17 -21.36
N LYS A 324 10.68 10.31 -22.45
CA LYS A 324 12.13 10.43 -22.52
C LYS A 324 12.50 11.49 -23.54
N ASN A 325 13.73 11.99 -23.45
CA ASN A 325 14.27 12.86 -24.48
C ASN A 325 14.23 12.15 -25.84
N THR A 326 13.64 12.82 -26.82
CA THR A 326 13.51 12.34 -28.20
C THR A 326 14.89 12.17 -28.82
N THR A 327 15.14 11.03 -29.47
CA THR A 327 16.38 10.83 -30.22
C THR A 327 16.31 11.54 -31.56
N GLU A 328 17.44 11.96 -32.13
CA GLU A 328 17.45 12.63 -33.45
C GLU A 328 16.78 11.80 -34.55
N ARG A 329 16.92 10.47 -34.48
CA ARG A 329 16.25 9.54 -35.40
C ARG A 329 14.73 9.58 -35.25
N ASP A 330 14.22 9.50 -34.03
CA ASP A 330 12.78 9.57 -33.77
C ASP A 330 12.24 10.96 -34.13
N PHE A 331 13.05 12.00 -33.88
CA PHE A 331 12.75 13.37 -34.23
C PHE A 331 12.56 13.59 -35.74
N ARG A 332 13.41 12.99 -36.57
CA ARG A 332 13.29 13.08 -38.03
C ARG A 332 12.09 12.29 -38.57
N ASN A 333 11.66 11.23 -37.88
CA ASN A 333 10.57 10.38 -38.36
C ASN A 333 9.19 11.04 -38.21
N TRP A 334 8.96 11.75 -37.10
CA TRP A 334 7.64 12.29 -36.77
C TRP A 334 7.46 13.79 -37.12
N ILE A 335 8.51 14.45 -37.63
CA ILE A 335 8.48 15.90 -37.91
C ILE A 335 7.53 16.21 -39.07
N SER A 336 7.40 15.27 -40.01
CA SER A 336 6.45 15.30 -41.10
C SER A 336 5.00 15.05 -40.66
N GLU A 337 4.80 14.36 -39.53
CA GLU A 337 3.47 14.09 -38.96
C GLU A 337 2.92 15.29 -38.18
N ARG A 338 3.73 16.34 -37.93
CA ARG A 338 3.32 17.52 -37.15
C ARG A 338 2.48 18.49 -37.96
N LYS A 339 1.30 18.81 -37.43
CA LYS A 339 0.47 19.90 -37.95
C LYS A 339 0.93 21.23 -37.35
N PRO A 340 1.10 22.29 -38.16
CA PRO A 340 1.41 23.62 -37.64
C PRO A 340 0.28 24.09 -36.71
N GLY A 341 0.65 24.57 -35.50
CA GLY A 341 -0.29 25.12 -34.52
C GLY A 341 -0.64 24.22 -33.32
N TYR A 342 -0.16 22.97 -33.28
CA TYR A 342 -0.20 22.13 -32.08
C TYR A 342 1.16 22.23 -31.38
N TRP A 343 1.19 22.84 -30.18
CA TRP A 343 2.39 23.15 -29.40
C TRP A 343 2.67 22.11 -28.33
#